data_AF-F2T1E6-F1
#
_entry.id   AF-F2T1E6-F1
#
_cell.length_a   1.000
_cell.length_b   1.000
_cell.length_c   1.000
_cell.angle_alpha   90.00
_cell.angle_beta   90.00
_cell.angle_gamma   90.00
#
_symmetry.space_group_name_H-M   'P 1'
#
loop_
_entity.id
_entity.type
_entity.pdbx_description
1 polymer ?
#
loop_
_entity_poly.entity_id
_entity_poly.type
_entity_poly.pdbx_seq_one_letter_code
_entity_poly.pdbx_strand_id
1 'polypeptide(L)'
;MQLISLLYGEGFHIFKPDVPVDHDDYDVKILMKHHRCFGPFPASYEEIADQERLAVLAWIMQNSPSETLRPFHLTTTREICQEDKELVLRTMKLDPRDRPTARQLLEDKWFCHS
;
A
#
# COMPACT_ATOMS: atom_id res chain seq x y z
N MET A 1 6.38 -15.78 9.83
CA MET A 1 5.46 -14.63 9.76
C MET A 1 4.51 -14.91 8.61
N GLN A 2 3.21 -15.05 8.88
CA GLN A 2 2.22 -15.26 7.82
C GLN A 2 1.93 -13.89 7.20
N LEU A 3 1.86 -13.77 5.88
CA LEU A 3 1.43 -12.57 5.13
C LEU A 3 0.27 -11.80 5.78
N ILE A 4 -0.71 -12.53 6.33
CA ILE A 4 -1.86 -11.97 7.04
C ILE A 4 -1.43 -11.19 8.28
N SER A 5 -0.38 -11.60 8.99
CA SER A 5 0.16 -10.86 10.15
C SER A 5 0.69 -9.47 9.78
N LEU A 6 1.22 -9.31 8.57
CA LEU A 6 1.78 -8.03 8.14
C LEU A 6 0.71 -7.02 7.71
N LEU A 7 -0.41 -7.53 7.16
CA LEU A 7 -1.54 -6.71 6.72
C LEU A 7 -2.58 -6.53 7.83
N TYR A 8 -2.81 -7.57 8.65
CA TYR A 8 -3.97 -7.71 9.53
C TYR A 8 -3.75 -8.43 10.87
N GLY A 9 -2.58 -8.98 11.20
CA GLY A 9 -2.42 -9.82 12.41
C GLY A 9 -1.61 -9.17 13.53
N GLU A 10 -1.72 -9.78 14.71
CA GLU A 10 -1.06 -9.34 15.96
C GLU A 10 -1.32 -7.85 16.33
N GLY A 11 -2.42 -7.27 15.84
CA GLY A 11 -2.79 -5.87 16.11
C GLY A 11 -1.99 -4.85 15.29
N PHE A 12 -1.13 -5.31 14.37
CA PHE A 12 -0.37 -4.46 13.46
C PHE A 12 -1.04 -4.36 12.10
N HIS A 13 -1.25 -3.13 11.65
CA HIS A 13 -1.85 -2.81 10.36
C HIS A 13 -1.01 -1.69 9.74
N ILE A 14 -0.31 -1.99 8.64
CA ILE A 14 0.61 -1.03 8.00
C ILE A 14 -0.03 0.32 7.67
N PHE A 15 -1.34 0.33 7.43
CA PHE A 15 -2.11 1.53 7.09
C PHE A 15 -2.97 2.10 8.22
N LYS A 16 -3.00 1.47 9.40
CA LYS A 16 -3.82 1.98 10.50
C LYS A 16 -3.35 3.38 10.91
N PRO A 17 -4.24 4.38 10.89
CA PRO A 17 -3.92 5.72 11.34
C PRO A 17 -3.85 5.80 12.86
N ASP A 18 -3.29 6.90 13.35
CA ASP A 18 -3.16 7.27 14.76
C ASP A 18 -4.40 8.02 15.30
N VAL A 19 -5.49 8.06 14.52
CA VAL A 19 -6.76 8.72 14.88
C VAL A 19 -7.92 7.71 14.79
N PRO A 20 -9.03 7.92 15.51
CA PRO A 20 -10.20 7.05 15.45
C PRO A 20 -10.96 7.20 14.12
N VAL A 21 -11.81 6.21 13.80
CA VAL A 21 -12.51 6.08 12.51
C VAL A 21 -13.47 7.23 12.19
N ASP A 22 -13.96 7.92 13.21
CA ASP A 22 -14.86 9.06 13.15
C ASP A 22 -14.13 10.41 13.00
N HIS A 23 -12.80 10.41 12.99
CA HIS A 23 -12.00 11.62 12.82
C HIS A 23 -11.91 12.02 11.34
N ASP A 24 -12.08 13.32 11.03
CA ASP A 24 -12.05 13.84 9.66
C ASP A 24 -10.76 13.45 8.89
N ASP A 25 -9.61 13.47 9.58
CA ASP A 25 -8.32 13.06 8.99
C ASP A 25 -8.10 11.54 8.81
N TYR A 26 -9.05 10.68 9.18
CA TYR A 26 -8.85 9.23 9.18
C TYR A 26 -8.42 8.71 7.80
N ASP A 27 -9.17 9.08 6.76
CA ASP A 27 -8.93 8.62 5.39
C ASP A 27 -7.65 9.21 4.79
N VAL A 28 -7.39 10.51 5.01
CA VAL A 28 -6.17 11.14 4.48
C VAL A 28 -4.92 10.54 5.12
N LYS A 29 -4.96 10.20 6.41
CA LYS A 29 -3.84 9.53 7.10
C LYS A 29 -3.60 8.11 6.59
N ILE A 30 -4.65 7.39 6.18
CA ILE A 30 -4.51 6.10 5.48
C ILE A 30 -3.81 6.30 4.13
N LEU A 31 -4.21 7.31 3.36
CA LEU A 31 -3.58 7.62 2.06
C LEU A 31 -2.12 8.05 2.21
N MET A 32 -1.78 8.84 3.23
CA MET A 32 -0.38 9.19 3.54
C MET A 32 0.45 7.95 3.87
N LYS A 33 -0.09 6.98 4.63
CA LYS A 33 0.60 5.72 4.92
C LYS A 33 0.76 4.85 3.66
N HIS A 34 -0.26 4.79 2.80
CA HIS A 34 -0.14 4.15 1.49
C HIS A 34 0.98 4.76 0.66
N HIS A 35 1.03 6.08 0.56
CA HIS A 35 2.07 6.80 -0.16
C HIS A 35 3.46 6.52 0.41
N ARG A 36 3.63 6.49 1.74
CA ARG A 36 4.91 6.19 2.37
C ARG A 36 5.46 4.81 2.02
N CYS A 37 4.59 3.82 1.82
CA CYS A 37 4.99 2.44 1.57
C CYS A 37 5.05 2.07 0.08
N PHE A 38 4.09 2.53 -0.70
CA PHE A 38 3.87 2.11 -2.10
C PHE A 38 3.86 3.26 -3.09
N GLY A 39 4.01 4.50 -2.61
CA GLY A 39 4.06 5.71 -3.43
C GLY A 39 5.29 5.81 -4.33
N PRO A 40 5.32 6.83 -5.21
CA PRO A 40 4.32 7.90 -5.34
C PRO A 40 3.00 7.48 -6.00
N PHE A 41 1.95 8.30 -5.86
CA PHE A 41 0.71 8.07 -6.61
C PHE A 41 0.97 8.29 -8.11
N PRO A 42 0.50 7.38 -8.99
CA PRO A 42 0.84 7.45 -10.40
C PRO A 42 0.01 8.50 -11.15
N ALA A 43 0.59 9.08 -12.19
CA ALA A 43 -0.07 10.08 -13.05
C ALA A 43 -1.34 9.56 -13.74
N SER A 44 -1.44 8.24 -13.92
CA SER A 44 -2.61 7.57 -14.49
C SER A 44 -3.92 7.83 -13.71
N TYR A 45 -3.84 8.34 -12.47
CA TYR A 45 -5.00 8.75 -11.70
C TYR A 45 -5.76 9.93 -12.33
N GLU A 46 -5.13 10.73 -13.19
CA GLU A 46 -5.79 11.79 -13.97
C GLU A 46 -6.96 11.25 -14.82
N GLU A 47 -6.93 9.96 -15.17
CA GLU A 47 -7.97 9.31 -15.96
C GLU A 47 -9.17 8.84 -15.12
N ILE A 48 -9.04 8.73 -13.80
CA ILE A 48 -10.02 8.09 -12.90
C ILE A 48 -10.41 8.92 -11.67
N ALA A 49 -9.81 10.09 -11.48
CA ALA A 49 -10.07 11.00 -10.37
C ALA A 49 -10.37 12.41 -10.87
N ASP A 50 -11.27 13.10 -10.17
CA ASP A 50 -11.54 14.51 -10.40
C ASP A 50 -10.42 15.41 -9.86
N GLN A 51 -10.51 16.70 -10.20
CA GLN A 51 -9.49 17.69 -9.85
C GLN A 51 -9.30 17.87 -8.34
N GLU A 52 -10.37 17.72 -7.55
CA GLU A 52 -10.32 17.84 -6.09
C GLU A 52 -9.53 16.68 -5.49
N ARG A 53 -9.83 15.45 -5.92
CA ARG A 53 -9.11 14.25 -5.48
C ARG A 53 -7.65 14.27 -5.94
N LEU A 54 -7.38 14.71 -7.17
CA LEU A 54 -6.01 14.89 -7.66
C LEU A 54 -5.23 15.91 -6.83
N ALA A 55 -5.88 17.01 -6.42
CA ALA A 55 -5.27 18.01 -5.55
C ALA A 55 -4.92 17.44 -4.16
N VAL A 56 -5.77 16.59 -3.58
CA VAL A 56 -5.49 15.89 -2.33
C VAL A 56 -4.28 14.95 -2.48
N LEU A 57 -4.21 14.16 -3.56
CA LEU A 57 -3.08 13.27 -3.81
C LEU A 57 -1.78 14.05 -4.00
N ALA A 58 -1.81 15.15 -4.75
CA ALA A 58 -0.67 16.03 -4.92
C ALA A 58 -0.22 16.64 -3.58
N TRP A 59 -1.17 17.09 -2.76
CA TRP A 59 -0.88 17.61 -1.43
C TRP A 59 -0.24 16.55 -0.53
N ILE A 60 -0.72 15.30 -0.54
CA ILE A 60 -0.12 14.19 0.22
C ILE A 60 1.33 13.96 -0.20
N MET A 61 1.62 13.94 -1.50
CA MET A 61 2.98 13.73 -2.02
C MET A 61 3.92 14.87 -1.61
N GLN A 62 3.42 16.11 -1.59
CA GLN A 62 4.20 17.29 -1.17
C GLN A 62 4.42 17.33 0.36
N ASN A 63 3.45 16.85 1.15
CA ASN A 63 3.50 16.84 2.61
C ASN A 63 4.00 15.52 3.20
N SER A 64 4.61 14.67 2.38
CA SER A 64 5.29 13.45 2.81
C SER A 64 6.79 13.58 2.55
N PRO A 65 7.56 14.15 3.51
CA PRO A 65 9.00 14.31 3.36
C PRO A 65 9.68 12.97 3.06
N SER A 66 10.74 12.99 2.25
CA SER A 66 11.47 11.78 1.85
C SER A 66 11.95 10.95 3.04
N GLU A 67 12.26 11.59 4.17
CA GLU A 67 12.69 10.96 5.42
C GLU A 67 11.57 10.14 6.08
N THR A 68 10.31 10.43 5.76
CA THR A 68 9.14 9.70 6.28
C THR A 68 8.73 8.53 5.40
N LEU A 69 9.29 8.42 4.19
CA LEU A 69 9.02 7.32 3.30
C LEU A 69 9.59 6.03 3.89
N ARG A 70 8.81 4.96 3.80
CA ARG A 70 9.17 3.62 4.23
C ARG A 70 8.86 2.65 3.08
N PRO A 71 9.61 2.72 1.95
CA PRO A 71 9.26 1.96 0.76
C PRO A 71 9.23 0.46 1.07
N PHE A 72 8.11 -0.19 0.78
CA PHE A 72 7.88 -1.59 1.15
C PHE A 72 8.88 -2.55 0.46
N HIS A 73 9.37 -2.17 -0.73
CA HIS A 73 10.39 -2.96 -1.43
C HIS A 73 11.74 -2.99 -0.70
N LEU A 74 11.97 -2.12 0.30
CA LEU A 74 13.16 -2.10 1.15
C LEU A 74 13.00 -2.90 2.45
N THR A 75 11.80 -3.42 2.75
CA THR A 75 11.56 -4.28 3.91
C THR A 75 12.46 -5.51 3.87
N THR A 76 12.99 -5.90 5.03
CA THR A 76 14.01 -6.94 5.16
C THR A 76 13.42 -8.33 5.43
N THR A 77 14.23 -9.38 5.25
CA THR A 77 13.82 -10.77 5.56
C THR A 77 13.54 -11.03 7.03
N ARG A 78 13.91 -10.10 7.93
CA ARG A 78 13.54 -10.14 9.34
C ARG A 78 12.05 -9.85 9.57
N GLU A 79 11.44 -9.08 8.67
CA GLU A 79 10.06 -8.61 8.79
C GLU A 79 9.11 -9.48 7.95
N ILE A 80 9.56 -9.94 6.78
CA ILE A 80 8.75 -10.71 5.82
C ILE A 80 9.65 -11.65 5.00
N CYS A 81 9.22 -12.89 4.73
CA CYS A 81 9.99 -13.75 3.82
C CYS A 81 9.95 -13.21 2.39
N GLN A 82 10.87 -13.69 1.54
CA GLN A 82 11.00 -13.16 0.18
C GLN A 82 9.75 -13.44 -0.66
N GLU A 83 9.14 -14.60 -0.49
CA GLU A 83 7.94 -15.05 -1.22
C GLU A 83 6.73 -14.17 -0.87
N ASP A 84 6.48 -13.92 0.41
CA ASP A 84 5.40 -13.02 0.87
C ASP A 84 5.64 -11.59 0.39
N LYS A 85 6.89 -11.11 0.43
CA LYS A 85 7.25 -9.77 -0.02
C LYS A 85 6.96 -9.58 -1.51
N GLU A 86 7.33 -10.55 -2.33
CA GLU A 86 7.07 -10.53 -3.77
C GLU A 86 5.58 -10.53 -4.07
N LEU A 87 4.79 -11.34 -3.34
CA LEU A 87 3.34 -11.36 -3.48
C LEU A 87 2.71 -10.00 -3.11
N VAL A 88 3.12 -9.38 -1.99
CA VAL A 88 2.63 -8.04 -1.60
C VAL A 88 2.97 -7.00 -2.66
N LEU A 89 4.21 -6.95 -3.14
CA LEU A 89 4.62 -5.97 -4.16
C LEU A 89 3.89 -6.16 -5.50
N ARG A 90 3.47 -7.39 -5.80
CA ARG A 90 2.68 -7.72 -6.99
C ARG A 90 1.22 -7.29 -6.84
N THR A 91 0.63 -7.50 -5.67
CA THR A 91 -0.80 -7.24 -5.39
C THR A 91 -1.08 -5.77 -5.02
N MET A 92 -0.19 -5.14 -4.27
CA MET A 92 -0.34 -3.77 -3.76
C MET A 92 0.11 -2.73 -4.79
N LYS A 93 -0.56 -2.70 -5.94
CA LYS A 93 -0.43 -1.61 -6.92
C LYS A 93 -1.37 -0.48 -6.54
N LEU A 94 -0.85 0.75 -6.57
CA LEU A 94 -1.64 1.95 -6.29
C LEU A 94 -2.76 2.08 -7.34
N ASP A 95 -2.41 2.11 -8.62
CA ASP A 95 -3.42 2.04 -9.68
C ASP A 95 -4.10 0.67 -9.66
N PRO A 96 -5.43 0.61 -9.45
CA PRO A 96 -6.16 -0.65 -9.44
C PRO A 96 -6.09 -1.39 -10.77
N ARG A 97 -5.83 -0.71 -11.89
CA ARG A 97 -5.73 -1.32 -13.23
C ARG A 97 -4.45 -2.12 -13.43
N ASP A 98 -3.41 -1.83 -12.64
CA ASP A 98 -2.15 -2.57 -12.66
C ASP A 98 -2.16 -3.82 -11.79
N ARG A 99 -3.21 -4.02 -10.98
CA ARG A 99 -3.31 -5.18 -10.07
C ARG A 99 -3.56 -6.45 -10.88
N PRO A 100 -2.96 -7.58 -10.48
CA PRO A 100 -3.26 -8.86 -11.10
C PRO A 100 -4.74 -9.21 -10.87
N THR A 101 -5.34 -9.85 -11.87
CA THR A 101 -6.64 -10.49 -11.70
C THR A 101 -6.56 -11.63 -10.69
N ALA A 102 -7.70 -12.05 -10.13
CA ALA A 102 -7.76 -13.19 -9.23
C ALA A 102 -7.17 -14.47 -9.87
N ARG A 103 -7.40 -14.69 -11.18
CA ARG A 103 -6.83 -15.83 -11.91
C ARG A 103 -5.30 -15.77 -11.96
N GLN A 104 -4.73 -14.64 -12.37
CA GLN A 104 -3.28 -14.46 -12.41
C GLN A 104 -2.64 -14.60 -11.03
N LEU A 105 -3.35 -14.17 -9.98
CA LEU A 105 -2.91 -14.31 -8.61
C LEU A 105 -2.91 -15.78 -8.15
N LEU A 106 -3.91 -16.57 -8.52
CA LEU A 106 -3.97 -18.01 -8.21
C LEU A 106 -2.92 -18.83 -8.97
N GLU A 107 -2.46 -18.36 -10.13
CA GLU A 107 -1.37 -18.95 -10.90
C GLU A 107 0.03 -18.57 -10.36
N ASP A 108 0.09 -17.73 -9.32
CA ASP A 108 1.33 -17.30 -8.67
C ASP A 108 2.02 -18.47 -7.95
N LYS A 109 3.35 -18.52 -8.06
CA LYS A 109 4.18 -19.51 -7.37
C LYS A 109 3.96 -19.52 -5.88
N TRP A 110 3.57 -18.40 -5.28
CA TRP A 110 3.25 -18.32 -3.86
C TRP A 110 2.18 -19.36 -3.45
N PHE A 111 1.13 -19.51 -4.25
CA PHE A 111 0.06 -20.50 -4.00
C PHE A 111 0.51 -21.95 -4.25
N CYS A 112 1.59 -22.17 -4.99
CA CYS A 112 2.14 -23.51 -5.22
C CYS A 112 3.02 -24.02 -4.07
N HIS A 113 3.40 -23.16 -3.12
CA HIS A 113 4.28 -23.48 -1.99
C HIS A 113 3.57 -23.37 -0.63
N SER A 114 2.24 -23.17 -0.64
CA SER A 114 1.39 -23.02 0.55
C SER A 114 0.94 -24.35 1.14
#